data_AF-A0A0C9YAF6-F1
#
_entry.id   AF-A0A0C9YAF6-F1
#
_cell.length_a   1.000
_cell.length_b   1.000
_cell.length_c   1.000
_cell.angle_alpha   90.00
_cell.angle_beta   90.00
_cell.angle_gamma   90.00
#
_symmetry.space_group_name_H-M   'P 1'
#
loop_
_entity.id
_entity.type
_entity.pdbx_description
1 polymer ?
#
loop_
_entity_poly.entity_id
_entity_poly.type
_entity_poly.pdbx_seq_one_letter_code
_entity_poly.pdbx_strand_id
1 'polypeptide(L)'
;MVSHVQPPDDMCPLSASQRVHPRATFKSQVNGFGLFHVYDKDSVPLFDPEDPSSEDPPLQTPLWHGEEDNPSNPFHPYPNKSSLLLGDWYWNHGSQKSQSSFRKLVAIIGNAEFRPDDI
;
A
#
# COMPACT_ATOMS: atom_id res chain seq x y z
N MET A 1 69.85 38.69 4.45
CA MET A 1 68.70 38.41 5.34
C MET A 1 67.51 39.21 4.84
N VAL A 2 66.58 38.55 4.15
CA VAL A 2 65.14 38.86 4.13
C VAL A 2 64.49 37.63 3.50
N SER A 3 63.61 37.00 4.26
CA SER A 3 62.90 35.77 3.93
C SER A 3 61.52 36.11 3.38
N HIS A 4 61.09 35.45 2.30
CA HIS A 4 59.67 35.39 1.91
C HIS A 4 59.43 34.15 1.02
N VAL A 5 59.20 32.99 1.63
CA VAL A 5 57.89 32.30 1.83
C VAL A 5 57.25 31.83 0.51
N GLN A 6 57.41 30.53 0.27
CA GLN A 6 56.79 29.73 -0.79
C GLN A 6 55.35 29.35 -0.39
N PRO A 7 54.34 29.42 -1.28
CA PRO A 7 53.02 28.87 -0.99
C PRO A 7 52.98 27.33 -1.15
N PRO A 8 52.04 26.65 -0.50
CA PRO A 8 52.06 25.20 -0.25
C PRO A 8 51.49 24.39 -1.42
N ASP A 9 51.79 23.09 -1.40
CA ASP A 9 51.29 22.05 -2.29
C ASP A 9 49.77 22.11 -2.50
N ASP A 10 49.33 22.45 -3.72
CA ASP A 10 47.96 22.20 -4.17
C ASP A 10 47.81 20.70 -4.51
N MET A 11 47.58 19.99 -3.42
CA MET A 11 47.06 18.65 -3.29
C MET A 11 45.96 18.36 -4.33
N CYS A 12 46.25 17.43 -5.25
CA CYS A 12 45.26 16.80 -6.09
C CYS A 12 44.03 16.35 -5.27
N PRO A 13 42.79 16.77 -5.61
CA PRO A 13 41.65 15.95 -5.27
C PRO A 13 41.53 14.86 -6.35
N LEU A 14 42.25 13.76 -6.15
CA LEU A 14 41.77 12.43 -6.56
C LEU A 14 40.54 12.13 -5.70
N SER A 15 39.44 12.83 -5.93
CA SER A 15 38.21 12.64 -5.17
C SER A 15 37.25 11.77 -5.97
N ALA A 16 37.33 10.49 -5.65
CA ALA A 16 36.32 9.46 -5.84
C ALA A 16 35.67 9.43 -7.24
N SER A 17 36.17 8.51 -8.07
CA SER A 17 35.25 7.67 -8.84
C SER A 17 34.23 7.15 -7.85
N GLN A 18 33.06 7.81 -7.82
CA GLN A 18 31.93 7.41 -7.01
C GLN A 18 31.52 6.07 -7.60
N ARG A 19 32.16 5.01 -7.11
CA ARG A 19 31.70 3.64 -7.30
C ARG A 19 30.28 3.70 -6.78
N VAL A 20 29.33 3.77 -7.69
CA VAL A 20 27.94 3.47 -7.39
C VAL A 20 28.03 2.04 -6.89
N HIS A 21 28.04 1.89 -5.57
CA HIS A 21 28.00 0.58 -4.96
C HIS A 21 26.76 -0.09 -5.57
N PRO A 22 26.90 -1.29 -6.16
CA PRO A 22 25.74 -1.97 -6.70
C PRO A 22 24.76 -2.11 -5.54
N ARG A 23 23.63 -1.40 -5.65
CA ARG A 23 22.58 -1.50 -4.64
C ARG A 23 22.21 -2.97 -4.58
N ALA A 24 22.29 -3.55 -3.38
CA ALA A 24 21.84 -4.91 -3.20
C ALA A 24 20.33 -4.91 -3.50
N THR A 25 19.88 -5.76 -4.40
CA THR A 25 18.47 -5.88 -4.76
C THR A 25 17.91 -7.20 -4.28
N PHE A 26 16.69 -7.19 -3.74
CA PHE A 26 15.91 -8.38 -3.43
C PHE A 26 14.92 -8.67 -4.56
N LYS A 27 14.68 -9.95 -4.87
CA LYS A 27 13.70 -10.38 -5.86
C LYS A 27 12.62 -11.23 -5.19
N SER A 28 11.36 -10.96 -5.48
CA SER A 28 10.24 -11.79 -4.99
C SER A 28 10.24 -13.17 -5.66
N GLN A 29 9.41 -14.08 -5.15
CA GLN A 29 9.05 -15.28 -5.88
C GLN A 29 8.29 -14.92 -7.17
N VAL A 30 8.28 -15.88 -8.10
CA VAL A 30 7.58 -15.76 -9.38
C VAL A 30 6.15 -16.26 -9.20
N ASN A 31 5.15 -15.44 -9.54
CA ASN A 31 3.75 -15.87 -9.45
C ASN A 31 3.37 -16.82 -10.60
N GLY A 32 2.14 -17.34 -10.61
CA GLY A 32 1.64 -18.26 -11.63
C GLY A 32 1.61 -17.72 -13.07
N PHE A 33 1.83 -16.42 -13.26
CA PHE A 33 1.93 -15.75 -14.57
C PHE A 33 3.38 -15.49 -15.00
N GLY A 34 4.38 -15.90 -14.21
CA GLY A 34 5.79 -15.66 -14.53
C GLY A 34 6.31 -14.27 -14.14
N LEU A 35 5.55 -13.48 -13.36
CA LEU A 35 5.93 -12.13 -12.95
C LEU A 35 6.63 -12.15 -11.58
N PHE A 36 7.59 -11.23 -11.39
CA PHE A 36 8.30 -11.00 -10.13
C PHE A 36 8.64 -9.53 -9.94
N HIS A 37 8.81 -9.11 -8.69
CA HIS A 37 9.23 -7.76 -8.32
C HIS A 37 10.71 -7.72 -7.95
N VAL A 38 11.35 -6.57 -8.19
CA VAL A 38 12.74 -6.29 -7.77
C VAL A 38 12.72 -5.05 -6.88
N TYR A 39 13.23 -5.19 -5.67
CA TYR A 39 13.29 -4.13 -4.66
C TYR A 39 14.74 -3.77 -4.36
N ASP A 40 15.01 -2.51 -4.07
CA ASP A 40 16.26 -2.13 -3.40
C ASP A 40 16.20 -2.65 -1.95
N LYS A 41 17.32 -3.18 -1.44
CA LYS A 41 17.38 -3.82 -0.11
C LYS A 41 16.99 -2.86 1.04
N ASP A 42 17.14 -1.56 0.83
CA ASP A 42 16.77 -0.51 1.77
C ASP A 42 15.27 -0.15 1.72
N SER A 43 14.53 -0.68 0.75
CA SER A 43 13.10 -0.38 0.52
C SER A 43 12.25 -1.64 0.42
N VAL A 44 12.70 -2.77 0.95
CA VAL A 44 11.89 -4.00 0.96
C VAL A 44 10.71 -3.77 1.89
N PRO A 45 9.46 -3.83 1.39
CA PRO A 45 8.29 -3.70 2.25
C PRO A 45 8.30 -4.85 3.27
N LEU A 46 8.04 -4.52 4.54
CA LEU A 46 8.02 -5.48 5.64
C LEU A 46 6.92 -6.55 5.47
N PHE A 47 5.93 -6.26 4.62
CA PHE A 47 4.77 -7.09 4.38
C PHE A 47 4.67 -7.42 2.90
N ASP A 48 4.74 -8.71 2.55
CA ASP A 48 4.51 -9.21 1.20
C ASP A 48 3.01 -9.52 1.05
N PRO A 49 2.27 -8.76 0.22
CA PRO A 49 0.84 -9.01 0.02
C PRO A 49 0.53 -10.35 -0.65
N GLU A 50 1.53 -11.04 -1.22
CA GLU A 50 1.38 -12.38 -1.81
C GLU A 50 1.85 -13.52 -0.88
N ASP A 51 2.36 -13.23 0.33
CA ASP A 51 2.78 -14.25 1.29
C ASP A 51 1.58 -14.76 2.12
N PRO A 52 1.14 -16.03 1.93
CA PRO A 52 0.03 -16.60 2.68
C PRO A 52 0.36 -16.86 4.16
N SER A 53 1.64 -16.76 4.57
CA SER A 53 2.09 -16.92 5.94
C SER A 53 2.11 -15.60 6.72
N SER A 54 1.89 -14.46 6.06
CA SER A 54 1.85 -13.16 6.71
C SER A 54 0.55 -13.07 7.52
N GLU A 55 0.66 -13.31 8.82
CA GLU A 55 -0.44 -13.19 9.77
C GLU A 55 -1.02 -11.78 9.68
N ASP A 56 -2.31 -11.68 9.34
CA ASP A 56 -3.03 -10.40 9.29
C ASP A 56 -2.90 -9.74 10.67
N PRO A 57 -2.39 -8.50 10.77
CA PRO A 57 -2.33 -7.81 12.04
C PRO A 57 -3.76 -7.74 12.61
N PRO A 58 -3.96 -7.97 13.92
CA PRO A 58 -5.30 -8.00 14.49
C PRO A 58 -6.01 -6.70 14.12
N LEU A 59 -7.10 -6.85 13.36
CA LEU A 59 -7.96 -5.77 12.91
C LEU A 59 -8.15 -4.80 14.06
N GLN A 60 -7.50 -3.63 13.97
CA GLN A 60 -7.81 -2.54 14.88
C GLN A 60 -9.25 -2.18 14.57
N THR A 61 -10.16 -2.64 15.43
CA THR A 61 -11.55 -2.21 15.44
C THR A 61 -11.55 -0.69 15.36
N PRO A 62 -12.07 -0.08 14.28
CA PRO A 62 -12.15 1.36 14.21
C PRO A 62 -12.92 1.82 15.45
N LEU A 63 -12.34 2.74 16.23
CA LEU A 63 -13.07 3.48 17.25
C LEU A 63 -14.25 4.15 16.51
N TRP A 64 -15.46 3.61 16.72
CA TRP A 64 -16.69 4.20 16.23
C TRP A 64 -16.85 5.57 16.88
N HIS A 65 -16.41 6.61 16.17
CA HIS A 65 -16.84 7.97 16.45
C HIS A 65 -18.29 8.06 15.97
N GLY A 66 -19.19 7.99 16.94
CA GLY A 66 -20.63 8.03 16.71
C GLY A 66 -21.13 9.44 16.44
N GLU A 67 -22.05 9.53 15.50
CA GLU A 67 -23.13 10.51 15.33
C GLU A 67 -23.67 10.19 13.93
N GLU A 68 -24.77 9.47 13.76
CA GLU A 68 -26.14 9.84 14.12
C GLU A 68 -26.94 8.55 14.44
N ASP A 69 -27.34 8.36 15.70
CA ASP A 69 -28.30 7.32 16.08
C ASP A 69 -29.68 7.73 15.54
N ASN A 70 -29.92 7.46 14.27
CA ASN A 70 -31.24 7.56 13.68
C ASN A 70 -31.90 6.18 13.87
N PRO A 71 -32.73 5.98 14.92
CA PRO A 71 -33.26 4.65 15.25
C PRO A 71 -34.16 4.08 14.15
N SER A 72 -34.50 4.87 13.14
CA SER A 72 -35.26 4.45 11.97
C SER A 72 -34.41 3.94 10.81
N ASN A 73 -33.07 4.07 10.85
CA ASN A 73 -32.21 3.58 9.77
C ASN A 73 -31.92 2.08 9.94
N PRO A 74 -32.49 1.19 9.10
CA PRO A 74 -32.26 -0.25 9.21
C PRO A 74 -30.86 -0.69 8.76
N PHE A 75 -30.06 0.22 8.18
CA PHE A 75 -28.72 -0.08 7.65
C PHE A 75 -27.59 0.35 8.58
N HIS A 76 -27.88 0.84 9.78
CA HIS A 76 -26.87 1.29 10.74
C HIS A 76 -25.73 0.24 10.89
N PRO A 77 -24.45 0.64 10.86
CA PRO A 77 -23.93 2.02 10.90
C PRO A 77 -23.89 2.73 9.54
N TYR A 78 -24.33 2.08 8.46
CA TYR A 78 -24.25 2.64 7.12
C TYR A 78 -25.41 3.59 6.83
N PRO A 79 -25.18 4.68 6.07
CA PRO A 79 -26.23 5.64 5.75
C PRO A 79 -27.32 5.07 4.83
N ASN A 80 -26.99 4.06 4.02
CA ASN A 80 -27.91 3.43 3.09
C ASN A 80 -27.50 1.97 2.79
N LYS A 81 -28.35 1.27 2.03
CA LYS A 81 -28.14 -0.12 1.62
C LYS A 81 -26.88 -0.31 0.75
N SER A 82 -26.60 0.62 -0.14
CA SER A 82 -25.45 0.52 -1.06
C SER A 82 -24.14 0.56 -0.29
N SER A 83 -24.00 1.49 0.67
CA SER A 83 -22.82 1.58 1.54
C SER A 83 -22.64 0.33 2.40
N LEU A 84 -23.74 -0.23 2.93
CA LEU A 84 -23.70 -1.51 3.67
C LEU A 84 -23.16 -2.66 2.80
N LEU A 85 -23.71 -2.83 1.60
CA LEU A 85 -23.29 -3.90 0.68
C LEU A 85 -21.85 -3.70 0.20
N LEU A 86 -21.42 -2.46 0.00
CA LEU A 86 -20.07 -2.13 -0.41
C LEU A 86 -19.06 -2.42 0.71
N GLY A 87 -19.41 -2.08 1.95
CA GLY A 87 -18.63 -2.44 3.14
C GLY A 87 -18.50 -3.95 3.30
N ASP A 88 -19.61 -4.69 3.19
CA ASP A 88 -19.62 -6.16 3.22
C ASP A 88 -18.71 -6.75 2.13
N TRP A 89 -18.83 -6.24 0.90
CA TRP A 89 -17.99 -6.66 -0.22
C TRP A 89 -16.48 -6.40 0.04
N TYR A 90 -16.17 -5.23 0.61
CA TYR A 90 -14.80 -4.80 0.87
C TYR A 90 -14.15 -5.66 1.96
N TRP A 91 -14.83 -5.85 3.10
CA TRP A 91 -14.27 -6.49 4.29
C TRP A 91 -14.37 -8.02 4.29
N ASN A 92 -15.46 -8.62 3.79
CA ASN A 92 -15.76 -10.04 4.05
C ASN A 92 -15.29 -11.01 2.94
N HIS A 93 -14.70 -10.51 1.86
CA HIS A 93 -14.32 -11.34 0.70
C HIS A 93 -12.82 -11.67 0.60
N GLY A 94 -12.09 -11.58 1.71
CA GLY A 94 -10.67 -11.90 1.81
C GLY A 94 -9.75 -10.87 1.13
N SER A 95 -8.44 -11.05 1.32
CA SER A 95 -7.38 -10.22 0.75
C SER A 95 -7.33 -10.30 -0.78
N GLN A 96 -7.64 -11.47 -1.35
CA GLN A 96 -7.65 -11.69 -2.80
C GLN A 96 -9.08 -11.84 -3.34
N LYS A 97 -9.58 -10.79 -4.02
CA LYS A 97 -10.94 -10.77 -4.56
C LYS A 97 -11.03 -11.60 -5.85
N SER A 98 -11.86 -12.64 -5.83
CA SER A 98 -12.09 -13.54 -6.97
C SER A 98 -12.95 -12.90 -8.09
N GLN A 99 -13.03 -13.55 -9.25
CA GLN A 99 -13.94 -13.12 -10.33
C GLN A 99 -15.40 -13.06 -9.88
N SER A 100 -15.85 -14.00 -9.04
CA SER A 100 -17.22 -13.98 -8.50
C SER A 100 -17.43 -12.82 -7.54
N SER A 101 -16.42 -12.48 -6.74
CA SER A 101 -16.42 -11.27 -5.91
C SER A 101 -16.52 -10.00 -6.76
N PHE A 102 -15.76 -9.91 -7.86
CA PHE A 102 -15.86 -8.78 -8.77
C PHE A 102 -17.26 -8.66 -9.40
N ARG A 103 -17.91 -9.77 -9.78
CA ARG A 103 -19.30 -9.74 -10.27
C ARG A 103 -20.27 -9.21 -9.23
N LYS A 104 -20.05 -9.51 -7.94
CA LYS A 104 -20.86 -8.95 -6.85
C LYS A 104 -20.69 -7.43 -6.75
N LEU A 105 -19.46 -6.92 -6.84
CA LEU A 105 -19.22 -5.48 -6.90
C LEU A 105 -19.98 -4.83 -8.06
N VAL A 106 -19.85 -5.39 -9.26
CA VAL A 106 -20.53 -4.88 -10.46
C VAL A 106 -22.06 -4.88 -10.27
N ALA A 107 -22.61 -5.90 -9.61
CA ALA A 107 -24.04 -5.95 -9.30
C ALA A 107 -24.47 -4.88 -8.27
N ILE A 108 -23.61 -4.51 -7.32
CA ILE A 108 -23.87 -3.44 -6.35
C ILE A 108 -23.88 -2.09 -7.06
N ILE A 109 -22.83 -1.75 -7.80
CA ILE A 109 -22.68 -0.44 -8.48
C ILE A 109 -23.61 -0.30 -9.70
N GLY A 110 -24.01 -1.43 -10.31
CA GLY A 110 -24.93 -1.47 -11.44
C GLY A 110 -26.40 -1.49 -11.03
N ASN A 111 -26.71 -1.43 -9.74
CA ASN A 111 -28.09 -1.37 -9.26
C ASN A 111 -28.73 -0.02 -9.66
N ALA A 112 -30.00 -0.02 -10.08
CA ALA A 112 -30.71 1.20 -10.47
C ALA A 112 -30.86 2.23 -9.33
N GLU A 113 -30.88 1.74 -8.09
CA GLU A 113 -30.95 2.56 -6.88
C GLU A 113 -29.56 2.99 -6.38
N PHE A 114 -28.48 2.57 -7.05
CA PHE A 114 -27.13 2.99 -6.69
C PHE A 114 -26.91 4.44 -7.13
N ARG A 115 -26.59 5.29 -6.16
CA ARG A 115 -26.23 6.69 -6.40
C ARG A 115 -24.77 6.90 -6.01
N PRO A 116 -23.93 7.40 -6.92
CA PRO A 116 -22.52 7.65 -6.60
C PRO A 116 -22.34 8.68 -5.48
N ASP A 117 -23.27 9.64 -5.38
CA ASP A 117 -23.25 10.69 -4.35
C ASP A 117 -23.50 10.17 -2.92
N ASP A 118 -23.98 8.93 -2.78
CA ASP A 118 -24.38 8.33 -1.51
C ASP A 118 -23.28 7.44 -0.87
N ILE A 119 -22.08 7.38 -1.47
CA ILE A 119 -20.96 6.51 -1.06
C ILE A 119 -19.83 7.31 -0.42
#